data_AF-A0A2K1Z7Y2-F1
#
_entry.id   AF-A0A2K1Z7Y2-F1
#
_cell.length_a   1.000
_cell.length_b   1.000
_cell.length_c   1.000
_cell.angle_alpha   90.00
_cell.angle_beta   90.00
_cell.angle_gamma   90.00
#
_symmetry.space_group_name_H-M   'P 1'
#
loop_
_entity.id
_entity.type
_entity.pdbx_description
1 polymer ?
#
loop_
_entity_poly.entity_id
_entity_poly.type
_entity_poly.pdbx_seq_one_letter_code
_entity_poly.pdbx_strand_id
1 'polypeptide(L)'
;HIHLQSSNASQPHPSPTGHHLHLQTPDTHHTGYKPERWLNEDGVLQQESPFKFTAFQAGPRICLGKEFAYRQMKIFAAVLLGSFIFKLVESNF
;
A
#
# COMPACT_ATOMS: atom_id res chain seq x y z
N HIS A 1 18.35 -42.56 -9.16
CA HIS A 1 19.07 -41.47 -8.48
C HIS A 1 18.81 -40.20 -9.28
N ILE A 2 18.00 -39.26 -8.77
CA ILE A 2 17.77 -37.96 -9.40
C ILE A 2 17.85 -36.93 -8.27
N HIS A 3 18.86 -36.07 -8.36
CA HIS A 3 19.13 -34.99 -7.43
C HIS A 3 18.49 -33.72 -8.00
N LEU A 4 17.44 -33.21 -7.36
CA LEU A 4 16.83 -31.93 -7.73
C LEU A 4 17.51 -30.82 -6.91
N GLN A 5 18.35 -30.04 -7.58
CA GLN A 5 19.05 -28.90 -6.98
C GLN A 5 18.16 -27.66 -7.12
N SER A 6 17.79 -27.07 -5.98
CA SER A 6 17.09 -25.78 -5.88
C SER A 6 17.94 -24.68 -6.50
N SER A 7 17.46 -24.08 -7.60
CA SER A 7 18.13 -22.97 -8.27
C SER A 7 17.66 -21.62 -7.70
N ASN A 8 18.56 -21.01 -6.94
CA ASN A 8 18.66 -19.58 -6.62
C ASN A 8 17.62 -18.96 -5.66
N ALA A 9 17.82 -19.25 -4.37
CA ALA A 9 17.75 -18.21 -3.36
C ALA A 9 18.90 -17.22 -3.60
N SER A 10 18.58 -16.01 -4.07
CA SER A 10 19.57 -14.93 -4.17
C SER A 10 19.66 -14.27 -2.80
N GLN A 11 20.73 -14.58 -2.07
CA GLN A 11 21.12 -13.90 -0.82
C GLN A 11 21.42 -12.41 -1.10
N PRO A 12 21.05 -11.48 -0.21
CA PRO A 12 21.35 -10.06 -0.39
C PRO A 12 22.84 -9.80 -0.17
N HIS A 13 23.49 -9.19 -1.17
CA HIS A 13 24.88 -8.73 -1.07
C HIS A 13 24.91 -7.27 -0.53
N PRO A 14 25.75 -6.94 0.47
CA PRO A 14 25.90 -5.57 0.95
C PRO A 14 26.99 -4.83 0.17
N SER A 15 26.86 -3.51 -0.04
CA SER A 15 27.92 -2.47 -0.21
C SER A 15 27.36 -1.20 -0.88
N PRO A 16 28.06 -0.04 -0.86
CA PRO A 16 28.55 0.73 0.28
C PRO A 16 28.10 2.21 0.21
N THR A 17 28.35 2.95 1.28
CA THR A 17 28.01 4.35 1.59
C THR A 17 28.33 5.36 0.48
N GLY A 18 27.42 6.31 0.20
CA GLY A 18 27.62 7.35 -0.81
C GLY A 18 26.55 8.45 -0.90
N HIS A 19 26.35 9.18 0.20
CA HIS A 19 25.85 10.58 0.26
C HIS A 19 24.45 10.96 -0.26
N HIS A 20 23.58 11.22 0.74
CA HIS A 20 22.50 12.22 0.76
C HIS A 20 21.18 11.92 0.03
N LEU A 21 20.58 10.76 0.33
CA LEU A 21 19.14 10.76 0.56
C LEU A 21 18.92 11.29 1.98
N HIS A 22 18.58 12.57 2.07
CA HIS A 22 17.91 13.11 3.24
C HIS A 22 16.54 12.41 3.35
N LEU A 23 16.54 11.16 3.81
CA LEU A 23 15.40 10.53 4.44
C LEU A 23 15.25 11.17 5.83
N GLN A 24 15.07 12.48 5.86
CA GLN A 24 14.47 13.13 6.99
C GLN A 24 12.99 12.83 6.88
N THR A 25 12.56 11.91 7.71
CA THR A 25 11.49 12.22 8.66
C THR A 25 11.72 11.33 9.87
N PRO A 26 12.48 11.79 10.89
CA PRO A 26 12.38 11.24 12.23
C PRO A 26 11.08 11.77 12.86
N ASP A 27 9.94 11.24 12.41
CA ASP A 27 8.64 11.63 12.96
C ASP A 27 7.80 10.37 13.20
N THR A 28 8.16 9.72 14.30
CA THR A 28 7.32 8.83 15.10
C THR A 28 6.08 9.60 15.61
N HIS A 29 5.14 9.96 14.71
CA HIS A 29 3.78 10.46 15.07
C HIS A 29 2.80 10.43 13.87
N HIS A 30 2.86 9.43 12.98
CA HIS A 30 1.96 9.34 11.81
C HIS A 30 1.34 7.94 11.64
N THR A 31 0.93 7.29 12.73
CA THR A 31 0.24 5.99 12.72
C THR A 31 -1.29 6.13 12.60
N GLY A 32 -1.80 7.35 12.41
CA GLY A 32 -3.24 7.61 12.25
C GLY A 32 -3.72 7.40 10.81
N TYR A 33 -4.98 6.98 10.67
CA TYR A 33 -5.69 6.96 9.40
C TYR A 33 -5.89 8.41 8.88
N LYS A 34 -5.28 8.74 7.73
CA LYS A 34 -5.30 10.08 7.11
C LYS A 34 -5.70 10.00 5.63
N PRO A 35 -7.01 10.01 5.30
CA PRO A 35 -7.47 9.88 3.92
C PRO A 35 -7.10 11.07 3.02
N GLU A 36 -6.87 12.25 3.59
CA GLU A 36 -6.53 13.49 2.86
C GLU A 36 -5.17 13.40 2.17
N ARG A 37 -4.30 12.46 2.58
CA ARG A 37 -2.99 12.23 1.95
C ARG A 37 -3.11 11.85 0.46
N TRP A 38 -4.27 11.41 0.01
CA TRP A 38 -4.54 11.05 -1.39
C TRP A 38 -5.16 12.19 -2.21
N LEU A 39 -5.31 13.39 -1.65
CA LEU A 39 -5.88 14.56 -2.31
C LEU A 39 -4.79 15.58 -2.63
N ASN A 40 -4.92 16.30 -3.74
CA ASN A 40 -4.10 17.48 -4.04
C ASN A 40 -4.66 18.73 -3.32
N GLU A 41 -4.01 19.88 -3.52
CA GLU A 41 -4.42 21.16 -2.90
C GLU A 41 -5.84 21.59 -3.27
N ASP A 42 -6.33 21.17 -4.43
CA ASP A 42 -7.70 21.42 -4.91
C ASP A 42 -8.73 20.39 -4.39
N GLY A 43 -8.31 19.43 -3.55
CA GLY A 43 -9.17 18.36 -3.03
C GLY A 43 -9.48 17.24 -4.04
N VAL A 44 -8.75 17.17 -5.15
CA VAL A 44 -8.89 16.15 -6.20
C VAL A 44 -8.02 14.94 -5.87
N LEU A 45 -8.56 13.74 -6.10
CA LEU A 45 -7.82 12.48 -5.93
C LEU A 45 -6.57 12.46 -6.83
N GLN A 46 -5.42 12.38 -6.19
CA GLN A 46 -4.15 12.22 -6.88
C GLN A 46 -3.79 10.74 -6.95
N GLN A 47 -3.53 10.25 -8.16
CA GLN A 47 -3.00 8.91 -8.32
C GLN A 47 -1.56 8.88 -7.83
N GLU A 48 -1.32 8.10 -6.78
CA GLU A 48 0.00 7.97 -6.23
C GLU A 48 0.83 6.92 -6.96
N SER A 49 2.15 7.08 -6.95
CA SER A 49 3.07 6.13 -7.59
C SER A 49 2.89 4.72 -7.01
N PRO A 50 2.75 3.67 -7.85
CA PRO A 50 2.71 2.27 -7.40
C PRO A 50 3.95 1.83 -6.61
N PHE A 51 5.07 2.54 -6.76
CA PHE A 51 6.29 2.28 -6.00
C PHE A 51 6.24 2.86 -4.58
N LYS A 52 5.36 3.84 -4.35
CA LYS A 52 5.08 4.45 -3.04
C LYS A 52 3.87 3.81 -2.36
N PHE A 53 2.95 3.23 -3.15
CA PHE A 53 1.81 2.45 -2.68
C PHE A 53 1.80 1.05 -3.31
N THR A 54 2.44 0.10 -2.63
CA THR A 54 2.79 -1.23 -3.18
C THR A 54 1.75 -2.32 -2.94
N ALA A 55 0.53 -1.99 -2.51
CA ALA A 55 -0.51 -2.97 -2.18
C ALA A 55 -0.86 -3.94 -3.32
N PHE A 56 -0.65 -3.52 -4.58
CA PHE A 56 -0.86 -4.33 -5.78
C PHE A 56 0.43 -4.62 -6.54
N GLN A 57 1.60 -4.50 -5.91
CA GLN A 57 2.92 -4.49 -6.56
C GLN A 57 3.07 -3.34 -7.59
N ALA A 58 4.22 -3.29 -8.27
CA ALA A 58 4.53 -2.27 -9.27
C ALA A 58 5.27 -2.90 -10.48
N GLY A 59 5.34 -2.14 -11.58
CA GLY A 59 6.06 -2.54 -12.78
C GLY A 59 5.43 -3.74 -13.51
N PRO A 60 6.22 -4.54 -14.26
CA PRO A 60 5.71 -5.67 -15.06
C PRO A 60 5.02 -6.78 -14.26
N ARG A 61 5.17 -6.79 -12.93
CA ARG A 61 4.55 -7.76 -12.02
C ARG A 61 3.41 -7.15 -11.21
N ILE A 62 2.88 -5.99 -11.62
CA ILE A 62 1.68 -5.41 -11.03
C ILE A 62 0.53 -6.40 -11.09
N CYS A 63 -0.26 -6.46 -10.02
CA CYS A 63 -1.44 -7.32 -9.94
C CYS A 63 -2.42 -6.97 -11.07
N LEU A 64 -2.69 -7.94 -11.94
CA LEU A 64 -3.66 -7.80 -13.04
C LEU A 64 -5.08 -7.50 -12.53
N GLY A 65 -5.39 -7.91 -11.30
CA GLY A 65 -6.68 -7.68 -10.65
C GLY A 65 -6.84 -6.32 -9.98
N LYS A 66 -5.85 -5.42 -10.04
CA LYS A 66 -5.86 -4.13 -9.33
C LYS A 66 -7.13 -3.32 -9.61
N GLU A 67 -7.42 -3.06 -10.88
CA GLU A 67 -8.55 -2.21 -11.27
C GLU A 67 -9.90 -2.86 -10.94
N PHE A 68 -9.98 -4.18 -11.07
CA PHE A 68 -11.16 -4.95 -10.67
C PHE A 68 -11.39 -4.87 -9.16
N ALA A 69 -10.35 -5.07 -8.35
CA ALA A 69 -10.43 -4.98 -6.89
C ALA A 69 -10.86 -3.58 -6.43
N TYR A 70 -10.29 -2.51 -7.01
CA TYR A 70 -10.70 -1.14 -6.70
C TYR A 70 -12.17 -0.88 -7.06
N ARG A 71 -12.63 -1.36 -8.22
CA ARG A 71 -14.03 -1.22 -8.62
C ARG A 71 -14.94 -1.93 -7.63
N GLN A 72 -14.62 -3.16 -7.28
CA GLN A 72 -15.43 -3.96 -6.35
C GLN A 72 -15.48 -3.32 -4.96
N MET A 73 -14.34 -2.82 -4.46
CA MET A 73 -14.26 -2.12 -3.18
C MET A 73 -15.11 -0.84 -3.17
N LYS A 74 -15.08 -0.04 -4.25
CA LYS A 74 -15.92 1.16 -4.38
C LYS A 74 -17.41 0.84 -4.38
N ILE A 75 -17.83 -0.20 -5.10
CA ILE A 75 -19.22 -0.64 -5.13
C ILE A 75 -19.66 -1.07 -3.74
N PHE A 76 -18.88 -1.93 -3.07
CA PHE A 76 -19.22 -2.36 -1.71
C PHE A 76 -19.25 -1.20 -0.73
N ALA A 77 -18.26 -0.30 -0.76
CA ALA A 77 -18.26 0.87 0.11
C ALA A 77 -19.48 1.77 -0.12
N ALA A 78 -19.86 2.03 -1.38
CA ALA A 78 -21.05 2.83 -1.70
C ALA A 78 -22.34 2.19 -1.18
N VAL A 79 -22.51 0.87 -1.37
CA VAL A 79 -23.68 0.14 -0.88
C VAL A 79 -23.73 0.13 0.64
N LEU A 80 -22.61 -0.18 1.30
CA LEU A 80 -22.52 -0.29 2.75
C LEU A 80 -22.76 1.06 3.42
N LEU A 81 -22.07 2.11 2.98
CA LEU A 81 -22.20 3.46 3.54
C LEU A 81 -23.56 4.09 3.22
N GLY A 82 -24.18 3.73 2.09
CA GLY A 82 -25.51 4.20 1.73
C GLY A 82 -26.66 3.51 2.46
N SER A 83 -26.45 2.26 2.90
CA SER A 83 -27.52 1.42 3.49
C SER A 83 -27.41 1.27 5.01
N PHE A 84 -26.26 1.56 5.61
CA PHE A 84 -25.99 1.31 7.02
C PHE A 84 -25.27 2.49 7.70
N ILE A 85 -25.55 2.66 8.99
CA ILE A 85 -24.78 3.56 9.87
C ILE A 85 -23.85 2.70 10.72
N PHE A 86 -22.55 2.90 10.55
CA PHE A 86 -21.52 2.18 11.31
C PHE A 86 -21.22 2.92 12.61
N LYS A 87 -21.20 2.19 13.72
CA LYS A 87 -20.75 2.69 15.03
C LYS A 87 -19.68 1.76 15.56
N LEU A 88 -18.60 2.33 16.06
CA LEU A 88 -17.58 1.57 16.78
C LEU A 88 -18.20 1.10 18.10
N VAL A 89 -18.15 -0.20 18.36
CA VAL A 89 -18.50 -0.74 19.68
C VAL A 89 -17.21 -0.69 20.49
N GLU A 90 -17.21 0.09 21.56
CA GLU A 90 -16.10 0.11 22.50
C GLU A 90 -16.15 -1.19 23.32
N SER A 91 -15.20 -2.09 23.06
CA SER A 91 -15.04 -3.32 23.81
C SER A 91 -14.32 -3.02 25.11
N ASN A 92 -15.08 -2.87 26.19
CA ASN A 92 -14.56 -2.81 27.55
C ASN A 92 -14.17 -4.23 27.99
N PHE A 93 -12.90 -4.61 27.82
CA PHE A 93 -12.30 -5.77 28.47
C PHE A 93 -11.33 -5.31 29.55
#